data_AF-A0A956WIT7-F1
#
_entry.id   AF-A0A956WIT7-F1
#
_cell.length_a   1.000
_cell.length_b   1.000
_cell.length_c   1.000
_cell.angle_alpha   90.00
_cell.angle_beta   90.00
_cell.angle_gamma   90.00
#
_symmetry.space_group_name_H-M   'P 1'
#
loop_
_entity.id
_entity.type
_entity.pdbx_description
1 polymer ?
#
loop_
_entity_poly.entity_id
_entity_poly.type
_entity_poly.pdbx_seq_one_letter_code
_entity_poly.pdbx_strand_id
1 'polypeptide(L)'
;FEALGHEPDVVHMHAHWQENGKHRDSGETFQGPDFTKDFHTFAVEWSPEKIVWFVDGVKRHELAGKSPKEPMYLLANMAVGGDYPGSPDASTPFPASFDIDYIRVYESTSAPTLEKGDPDKKKHKDNKKNKRKKQKRKRNRRVGAARRPR
;
A
#
# COMPACT_ATOMS: atom_id res chain seq x y z
N PHE A 1 -1.78 7.73 11.11
CA PHE A 1 -1.55 8.74 12.15
C PHE A 1 -2.80 8.80 12.97
N GLU A 2 -2.67 8.73 14.28
CA GLU A 2 -3.76 8.91 15.24
C GLU A 2 -3.25 9.87 16.32
N ALA A 3 -4.10 10.78 16.76
CA ALA A 3 -3.81 11.72 17.84
C ALA A 3 -4.96 11.64 18.85
N LEU A 4 -4.62 11.47 20.12
CA LEU A 4 -5.61 11.37 21.19
C LEU A 4 -5.86 12.76 21.78
N GLY A 5 -7.12 13.13 21.98
CA GLY A 5 -7.46 14.48 22.44
C GLY A 5 -6.90 14.85 23.82
N HIS A 6 -6.58 13.86 24.66
CA HIS A 6 -5.95 14.06 25.97
C HIS A 6 -4.41 14.03 25.93
N GLU A 7 -3.80 13.77 24.77
CA GLU A 7 -2.35 13.75 24.54
C GLU A 7 -1.99 14.64 23.34
N PRO A 8 -2.15 15.97 23.45
CA PRO A 8 -2.08 16.89 22.31
C PRO A 8 -0.69 16.98 21.66
N ASP A 9 0.33 16.46 22.33
CA ASP A 9 1.72 16.45 21.90
C ASP A 9 2.24 15.07 21.47
N VAL A 10 1.34 14.07 21.40
CA VAL A 10 1.66 12.70 20.97
C VAL A 10 0.95 12.37 19.66
N VAL A 11 1.69 11.77 18.73
CA VAL A 11 1.12 11.19 17.51
C VAL A 11 1.53 9.73 17.37
N HIS A 12 0.55 8.88 17.13
CA HIS A 12 0.71 7.44 16.91
C HIS A 12 0.82 7.13 15.41
N MET A 13 1.77 6.28 15.06
CA MET A 13 2.04 5.83 13.70
C MET A 13 1.95 4.31 13.65
N HIS A 14 0.82 3.79 13.18
CA HIS A 14 0.56 2.34 13.12
C HIS A 14 0.41 1.84 11.69
N ALA A 15 0.79 0.59 11.50
CA ALA A 15 0.44 -0.21 10.34
C ALA A 15 -0.25 -1.49 10.81
N HIS A 16 -1.29 -1.88 10.07
CA HIS A 16 -2.02 -3.13 10.30
C HIS A 16 -1.95 -3.98 9.04
N TRP A 17 -1.80 -5.29 9.21
CA TRP A 17 -1.79 -6.24 8.10
C TRP A 17 -2.35 -7.60 8.52
N GLN A 18 -2.59 -8.45 7.53
CA GLN A 18 -2.96 -9.84 7.75
C GLN A 18 -1.76 -10.75 7.54
N GLU A 19 -1.52 -11.66 8.48
CA GLU A 19 -0.48 -12.69 8.36
C GLU A 19 -1.05 -14.03 8.81
N ASN A 20 -1.07 -15.02 7.91
CA ASN A 20 -1.63 -16.36 8.15
C ASN A 20 -3.07 -16.33 8.70
N GLY A 21 -3.91 -15.42 8.18
CA GLY A 21 -5.31 -15.25 8.57
C GLY A 21 -5.51 -14.58 9.94
N LYS A 22 -4.46 -14.01 10.53
CA LYS A 22 -4.53 -13.27 11.80
C LYS A 22 -4.16 -11.81 11.61
N HIS A 23 -4.90 -10.95 12.28
CA HIS A 23 -4.58 -9.53 12.37
C HIS A 23 -3.25 -9.34 13.07
N ARG A 24 -2.42 -8.45 12.52
CA ARG A 24 -1.15 -8.02 13.05
C ARG A 24 -1.08 -6.51 12.96
N ASP A 25 -0.37 -5.93 13.90
CA ASP A 25 -0.09 -4.52 13.94
C ASP A 25 1.31 -4.26 14.49
N SER A 26 1.84 -3.10 14.13
CA SER A 26 3.03 -2.54 14.73
C SER A 26 2.94 -1.04 14.58
N GLY A 27 3.41 -0.32 15.59
CA GLY A 27 3.47 1.12 15.54
C GLY A 27 4.54 1.70 16.44
N GLU A 28 4.65 3.01 16.36
CA GLU A 28 5.56 3.83 17.15
C GLU A 28 4.86 5.15 17.49
N THR A 29 5.28 5.75 18.60
CA THR A 29 4.80 7.07 19.02
C THR A 29 5.88 8.12 18.78
N PHE A 30 5.44 9.33 18.47
CA PHE A 30 6.32 10.50 18.44
C PHE A 30 5.76 11.57 19.38
N GLN A 31 6.57 11.91 20.39
CA GLN A 31 6.37 13.06 21.26
C GLN A 31 6.93 14.31 20.57
N GLY A 32 6.06 15.26 20.25
CA GLY A 32 6.39 16.48 19.51
C GLY A 32 6.04 17.76 20.28
N PRO A 33 5.80 18.88 19.56
CA PRO A 33 5.15 20.05 20.14
C PRO A 33 3.67 19.75 20.42
N ASP A 34 2.98 20.69 21.08
CA ASP A 34 1.52 20.69 21.14
C ASP A 34 0.94 20.91 19.72
N PHE A 35 0.49 19.83 19.09
CA PHE A 35 0.01 19.81 17.71
C PHE A 35 -1.34 20.55 17.53
N THR A 36 -1.97 21.00 18.62
CA THR A 36 -3.21 21.80 18.56
C THR A 36 -2.96 23.28 18.32
N LYS A 37 -1.71 23.73 18.38
CA LYS A 37 -1.36 25.16 18.35
C LYS A 37 -1.15 25.72 16.95
N ASP A 38 -0.75 24.88 16.00
CA ASP A 38 -0.45 25.28 14.62
C ASP A 38 -0.75 24.14 13.63
N PHE A 39 -0.74 24.45 12.33
CA PHE A 39 -0.78 23.42 11.29
C PHE A 39 0.57 22.71 11.17
N HIS A 40 0.52 21.38 11.11
CA HIS A 40 1.68 20.50 10.92
C HIS A 40 1.52 19.64 9.68
N THR A 41 2.65 19.26 9.07
CA THR A 41 2.64 18.37 7.89
C THR A 41 2.92 16.94 8.31
N PHE A 42 1.92 16.09 8.16
CA PHE A 42 2.02 14.65 8.35
C PHE A 42 2.11 13.96 7.00
N ALA A 43 3.10 13.09 6.81
CA ALA A 43 3.28 12.37 5.56
C ALA A 43 3.59 10.89 5.78
N VAL A 44 3.04 10.05 4.91
CA VAL A 44 3.38 8.63 4.82
C VAL A 44 3.93 8.38 3.42
N GLU A 45 5.16 7.88 3.35
CA GLU A 45 5.68 7.23 2.15
C GLU A 45 5.37 5.74 2.26
N TRP A 46 4.65 5.23 1.28
CA TRP A 46 4.19 3.84 1.26
C TRP A 46 4.65 3.16 -0.03
N SER A 47 5.28 1.99 0.14
CA SER A 47 5.74 1.11 -0.93
C SER A 47 5.51 -0.35 -0.54
N PRO A 48 5.58 -1.30 -1.48
CA PRO A 48 5.53 -2.72 -1.14
C PRO A 48 6.67 -3.17 -0.20
N GLU A 49 7.81 -2.46 -0.18
CA GLU A 49 8.94 -2.79 0.68
C GLU A 49 8.86 -2.20 2.07
N LYS A 50 8.25 -1.01 2.25
CA LYS A 50 8.23 -0.31 3.53
C LYS A 50 7.17 0.78 3.62
N ILE A 51 6.89 1.17 4.87
CA ILE A 51 6.16 2.39 5.21
C ILE A 51 7.09 3.30 6.00
N VAL A 52 7.14 4.59 5.66
CA VAL A 52 7.93 5.60 6.35
C VAL A 52 7.01 6.75 6.73
N TRP A 53 7.04 7.14 8.00
CA TRP A 53 6.24 8.25 8.53
C TRP A 53 7.11 9.46 8.79
N PHE A 54 6.58 10.63 8.45
CA PHE A 54 7.21 11.92 8.63
C PHE A 54 6.28 12.87 9.35
N VAL A 55 6.87 13.69 10.22
CA VAL A 55 6.22 14.84 10.86
C VAL A 55 7.09 16.05 10.59
N ASP A 56 6.52 17.07 9.95
CA ASP A 56 7.19 18.30 9.51
C ASP A 56 8.43 18.03 8.66
N GLY A 57 8.30 17.07 7.73
CA GLY A 57 9.37 16.67 6.81
C GLY A 57 10.47 15.80 7.44
N VAL A 58 10.43 15.57 8.76
CA VAL A 58 11.42 14.75 9.46
C VAL A 58 10.89 13.33 9.61
N LYS A 59 11.68 12.33 9.19
CA LYS A 59 11.36 10.91 9.39
C LYS A 59 11.26 10.61 10.88
N ARG A 60 10.13 10.04 11.31
CA ARG A 60 9.88 9.63 12.71
C ARG A 60 9.86 8.13 12.89
N HIS A 61 9.33 7.40 11.91
CA HIS A 61 9.25 5.95 11.98
C HIS A 61 9.43 5.31 10.60
N GLU A 62 9.90 4.07 10.57
CA GLU A 62 9.94 3.22 9.37
C GLU A 62 9.66 1.78 9.75
N LEU A 63 8.78 1.14 8.99
CA LEU A 63 8.45 -0.27 9.09
C LEU A 63 8.78 -0.97 7.77
N ALA A 64 9.76 -1.87 7.80
CA ALA A 64 10.19 -2.63 6.64
C ALA A 64 9.42 -3.95 6.50
N GLY A 65 9.09 -4.33 5.27
CA GLY A 65 8.54 -5.64 4.86
C GLY A 65 7.10 -5.93 5.29
N LYS A 66 6.50 -5.12 6.16
CA LYS A 66 5.13 -5.27 6.69
C LYS A 66 4.21 -4.17 6.17
N SER A 67 4.19 -4.05 4.85
CA SER A 67 3.41 -3.04 4.13
C SER A 67 2.20 -3.65 3.43
N PRO A 68 1.00 -3.02 3.48
CA PRO A 68 -0.13 -3.40 2.64
C PRO A 68 0.27 -3.41 1.16
N LYS A 69 -0.28 -4.35 0.39
CA LYS A 69 0.02 -4.53 -1.05
C LYS A 69 -1.22 -4.39 -1.94
N GLU A 70 -2.38 -4.37 -1.31
CA GLU A 70 -3.67 -4.14 -1.90
C GLU A 70 -3.92 -2.64 -2.14
N PRO A 71 -4.81 -2.30 -3.07
CA PRO A 71 -5.29 -0.92 -3.21
C PRO A 71 -5.91 -0.43 -1.90
N MET A 72 -5.47 0.74 -1.45
CA MET A 72 -5.98 1.43 -0.27
C MET A 72 -6.72 2.70 -0.67
N TYR A 73 -7.56 3.20 0.22
CA TYR A 73 -8.14 4.54 0.14
C TYR A 73 -7.66 5.36 1.34
N LEU A 74 -7.63 6.68 1.18
CA LEU A 74 -7.32 7.59 2.28
C LEU A 74 -8.57 7.82 3.12
N LEU A 75 -8.42 7.78 4.44
CA LEU A 75 -9.41 8.19 5.42
C LEU A 75 -8.81 9.26 6.33
N ALA A 76 -9.53 10.35 6.51
CA ALA A 76 -9.25 11.37 7.52
C ALA A 76 -10.56 11.63 8.28
N ASN A 77 -10.55 11.42 9.59
CA ASN A 77 -11.74 11.52 10.43
C ASN A 77 -11.41 12.07 11.81
N MET A 78 -12.43 12.60 12.49
CA MET A 78 -12.41 12.91 13.91
C MET A 78 -13.46 12.01 14.59
N ALA A 79 -13.00 10.97 15.26
CA ALA A 79 -13.86 10.11 16.07
C ALA A 79 -14.01 10.70 17.48
N VAL A 80 -15.15 10.43 18.12
CA VAL A 80 -15.41 10.80 19.52
C VAL A 80 -15.68 9.52 20.30
N GLY A 81 -14.86 9.26 21.30
CA GLY A 81 -14.98 8.06 22.14
C GLY A 81 -14.35 6.80 21.55
N GLY A 82 -14.64 5.66 22.19
CA GLY A 82 -14.15 4.33 21.82
C GLY A 82 -13.31 3.69 22.92
N ASP A 83 -13.06 2.39 22.80
CA ASP A 83 -12.27 1.64 23.80
C ASP A 83 -10.83 2.15 23.91
N TYR A 84 -10.30 2.72 22.83
CA TYR A 84 -8.93 3.21 22.77
C TYR A 84 -8.73 4.56 23.47
N PRO A 85 -9.41 5.66 23.09
CA PRO A 85 -9.28 6.95 23.79
C PRO A 85 -10.10 7.03 25.09
N GLY A 86 -11.00 6.08 25.35
CA GLY A 86 -12.04 6.18 26.37
C GLY A 86 -13.25 7.00 25.89
N SER A 87 -14.36 6.91 26.64
CA SER A 87 -15.57 7.69 26.36
C SER A 87 -15.41 9.15 26.77
N PRO A 88 -16.01 10.11 26.02
CA PRO A 88 -16.07 11.50 26.48
C PRO A 88 -16.88 11.59 27.79
N ASP A 89 -16.53 12.55 28.62
CA ASP A 89 -17.19 12.84 29.90
C ASP A 89 -17.49 14.34 30.03
N ALA A 90 -17.95 14.75 31.22
CA ALA A 90 -18.30 16.15 31.50
C ALA A 90 -17.11 17.12 31.42
N SER A 91 -15.87 16.62 31.43
CA SER A 91 -14.65 17.41 31.26
C SER A 91 -14.19 17.54 29.81
N THR A 92 -14.79 16.76 28.89
CA THR A 92 -14.41 16.78 27.47
C THR A 92 -14.89 18.08 26.81
N PRO A 93 -13.98 18.91 26.24
CA PRO A 93 -14.35 20.19 25.68
C PRO A 93 -15.10 20.03 24.35
N PHE A 94 -16.23 20.72 24.22
CA PHE A 94 -16.98 20.86 22.97
C PHE A 94 -17.41 22.32 22.76
N PRO A 95 -17.48 22.80 21.50
CA PRO A 95 -17.19 22.09 20.25
C PRO A 95 -15.70 21.82 20.04
N ALA A 96 -15.39 20.79 19.25
CA ALA A 96 -14.03 20.47 18.80
C ALA A 96 -13.96 20.54 17.27
N SER A 97 -12.81 20.93 16.72
CA SER A 97 -12.55 20.96 15.29
C SER A 97 -11.38 20.04 14.92
N PHE A 98 -11.43 19.52 13.69
CA PHE A 98 -10.31 18.83 13.05
C PHE A 98 -10.12 19.48 11.67
N ASP A 99 -9.17 20.40 11.62
CA ASP A 99 -8.96 21.29 10.49
C ASP A 99 -7.88 20.72 9.56
N ILE A 100 -8.19 20.59 8.28
CA ILE A 100 -7.28 20.10 7.24
C ILE A 100 -7.15 21.17 6.16
N ASP A 101 -5.98 21.78 6.07
CA ASP A 101 -5.69 22.77 5.01
C ASP A 101 -5.58 22.09 3.63
N TYR A 102 -4.85 20.97 3.55
CA TYR A 102 -4.74 20.21 2.31
C TYR A 102 -4.46 18.73 2.52
N ILE A 103 -4.77 17.95 1.48
CA ILE A 103 -4.31 16.58 1.28
C ILE A 103 -3.66 16.52 -0.10
N ARG A 104 -2.45 15.96 -0.18
CA ARG A 104 -1.74 15.72 -1.44
C ARG A 104 -1.34 14.27 -1.55
N VAL A 105 -1.58 13.68 -2.72
CA VAL A 105 -1.20 12.30 -3.04
C VAL A 105 -0.29 12.35 -4.25
N TYR A 106 0.85 11.68 -4.13
CA TYR A 106 1.84 11.57 -5.19
C TYR A 106 2.09 10.10 -5.50
N GLU A 107 2.29 9.78 -6.76
CA GLU A 107 2.76 8.48 -7.19
C GLU A 107 4.26 8.58 -7.53
N SER A 108 5.07 7.68 -6.98
CA SER A 108 6.49 7.64 -7.32
C SER A 108 6.67 7.21 -8.77
N THR A 109 7.43 7.98 -9.54
CA THR A 109 7.76 7.67 -10.95
C THR A 109 8.66 6.45 -11.11
N SER A 110 9.20 5.90 -10.01
CA SER A 110 10.00 4.67 -10.00
C SER A 110 9.19 3.40 -9.71
N ALA A 111 7.87 3.49 -9.51
CA ALA A 111 7.04 2.30 -9.36
C ALA A 111 7.01 1.50 -10.68
N PRO A 112 7.26 0.18 -10.67
CA PRO A 112 7.08 -0.62 -11.86
C PRO A 112 5.60 -0.51 -12.25
N THR A 113 5.35 0.01 -13.45
CA THR A 113 4.01 0.14 -14.00
C THR A 113 3.33 -1.22 -13.87
N LEU A 114 2.28 -1.31 -13.04
CA LEU A 114 1.39 -2.45 -13.08
C LEU A 114 0.78 -2.42 -14.48
N GLU A 115 1.31 -3.21 -15.41
CA GLU A 115 0.63 -3.46 -16.68
C GLU A 115 -0.76 -3.98 -16.30
N LYS A 116 -1.77 -3.12 -16.37
CA LYS A 116 -3.17 -3.55 -16.42
C LYS A 116 -3.21 -4.56 -17.55
N GLY A 117 -3.36 -5.83 -17.18
CA GLY A 117 -3.35 -6.92 -18.13
C GLY A 117 -4.50 -6.71 -19.11
N ASP A 118 -4.18 -6.15 -20.27
CA ASP A 118 -5.08 -6.07 -21.40
C ASP A 118 -5.48 -7.50 -21.77
N PRO A 119 -6.76 -7.89 -21.57
CA PRO A 119 -7.21 -9.25 -21.79
C PRO A 119 -7.05 -9.70 -23.27
N ASP A 120 -6.84 -8.77 -24.21
CA ASP A 120 -6.71 -9.10 -25.64
C ASP A 120 -5.28 -9.51 -26.06
N LYS A 121 -4.24 -9.18 -25.29
CA LYS A 121 -2.86 -9.62 -25.62
C LYS A 121 -2.62 -11.12 -25.41
N LYS A 122 -3.42 -11.81 -24.58
CA LYS A 122 -3.29 -13.27 -24.37
C LYS A 122 -3.65 -14.07 -25.62
N LYS A 123 -4.67 -13.65 -26.39
CA LYS A 123 -5.10 -14.36 -27.62
C LYS A 123 -4.03 -14.39 -28.70
N HIS A 124 -3.20 -13.35 -28.81
CA HIS A 124 -2.16 -13.27 -29.85
C HIS A 124 -0.93 -14.15 -29.56
N LYS A 125 -0.57 -14.37 -28.29
CA LYS A 125 0.58 -15.22 -27.90
C LYS A 125 0.28 -16.71 -28.07
N ASP A 126 -0.93 -17.15 -27.73
CA ASP A 126 -1.32 -18.57 -27.84
C ASP A 126 -1.40 -19.04 -29.29
N ASN A 127 -1.84 -18.17 -30.20
CA ASN A 127 -1.91 -18.49 -31.63
C ASN A 127 -0.51 -18.64 -32.28
N LYS A 128 0.51 -17.94 -31.75
CA LYS A 128 1.91 -18.02 -32.24
C LYS A 128 2.61 -19.30 -31.75
N LYS A 129 2.33 -19.76 -30.52
CA LYS A 129 2.82 -21.05 -29.99
C LYS A 129 2.24 -22.23 -30.78
N ASN A 130 0.95 -22.18 -31.13
CA ASN A 130 0.31 -23.26 -31.90
C ASN A 130 0.82 -23.34 -33.36
N LYS A 131 1.10 -22.20 -34.01
CA LYS A 131 1.74 -22.18 -35.34
C LYS A 131 3.15 -22.79 -35.32
N ARG A 132 3.99 -22.46 -34.32
CA ARG A 132 5.35 -23.02 -34.18
C ARG A 132 5.34 -24.54 -33.92
N LYS A 133 4.40 -25.06 -33.12
CA LYS A 133 4.24 -26.52 -32.90
C LYS A 133 3.79 -27.26 -34.17
N LYS A 134 2.85 -26.70 -34.96
CA LYS A 134 2.42 -27.30 -36.24
C LYS A 134 3.55 -27.36 -37.28
N GLN A 135 4.42 -26.35 -37.32
CA GLN A 135 5.54 -26.28 -38.27
C GLN A 135 6.67 -27.27 -37.94
N LYS A 136 6.97 -27.49 -36.65
CA LYS A 136 7.93 -28.54 -36.20
C LYS A 136 7.43 -29.95 -36.52
N ARG A 137 6.13 -30.24 -36.33
CA ARG A 137 5.55 -31.56 -36.66
C ARG A 137 5.57 -31.88 -38.16
N LYS A 138 5.42 -30.89 -39.04
CA LYS A 138 5.52 -31.09 -40.51
C LYS A 138 6.96 -31.36 -40.98
N ARG A 139 7.98 -30.80 -40.32
CA ARG A 139 9.39 -31.06 -40.68
C ARG A 139 9.85 -32.48 -40.30
N ASN A 140 9.48 -33.00 -39.13
CA ASN A 140 9.89 -34.35 -38.71
C ASN A 140 9.26 -35.49 -39.52
N ARG A 141 8.17 -35.25 -40.26
CA ARG A 141 7.57 -36.27 -41.14
C ARG A 141 8.26 -36.41 -42.50
N ARG A 142 9.10 -35.45 -42.92
CA ARG A 142 9.79 -35.50 -44.23
C ARG A 142 11.15 -36.20 -44.20
N VAL A 143 11.70 -36.50 -43.03
CA VAL A 143 13.06 -37.09 -42.89
C VAL A 143 13.03 -38.62 -42.75
N GLY A 144 11.84 -39.24 -42.61
CA GLY A 144 11.70 -40.68 -42.33
C GLY A 144 11.52 -41.60 -43.55
N ALA A 145 11.70 -41.12 -44.78
CA ALA A 145 11.46 -41.94 -45.98
C ALA A 145 12.55 -41.72 -47.04
N ALA A 146 13.70 -42.40 -46.89
CA ALA A 146 14.63 -42.63 -48.00
C ALA A 146 15.52 -43.87 -47.74
N ARG A 147 15.02 -45.01 -48.22
CA ARG A 147 15.72 -46.07 -48.98
C ARG A 147 17.04 -46.69 -48.45
N ARG A 148 16.95 -47.97 -48.05
CA ARG A 148 17.84 -49.08 -48.53
C ARG A 148 17.52 -49.31 -50.02
N PRO A 149 18.41 -49.77 -50.93
CA PRO A 149 19.22 -51.03 -50.85
C PRO A 149 20.59 -50.90 -51.58
N ARG A 150 21.43 -51.90 -51.93
CA ARG A 150 21.60 -53.35 -51.72
C ARG A 150 23.07 -53.54 -51.35
#